data_AF-A0A3L7T0M2-F1
#
_entry.id   AF-A0A3L7T0M2-F1
#
_cell.length_a   1.000
_cell.length_b   1.000
_cell.length_c   1.000
_cell.angle_alpha   90.00
_cell.angle_beta   90.00
_cell.angle_gamma   90.00
#
_symmetry.space_group_name_H-M   'P 1'
#
loop_
_entity.id
_entity.type
_entity.pdbx_description
1 polymer ?
#
loop_
_entity_poly.entity_id
_entity_poly.type
_entity_poly.pdbx_seq_one_letter_code
_entity_poly.pdbx_strand_id
1 'polypeptide(L)'
;MWLALAGCVVARAGGDTITVEFVGSFAPAVTQRVNSAGEIAGDFQFNSITSAMRYQPGVGRVALPVPVGATQSIGTGINEIGTIVGRYSVGSGTFGAIWSAANQLTTLPPPPGTWSYSTPANINNSGTVCGYATRAVVGSDPQRAWRWTAKLGYEMLAQPAGIVSVCRDINASGQVGGHTEIAASVFRACVWNTDGTLTDLGTPAGTAQSYGLAINDAGTVCGTAGANDVPFAWTAATGMRVLPDFGPGLKAAAYDINNAGWILGWADTAPFETVPVVWDPAGNLHNIATLVDPVRFYFPGDYIVPITISDTNLIVVRGYDFTVSGDPMVLMFRIIAPSACVTDLDGNASTGSTDLAVLLSAWGTAGAAGEDLDGDGVVGARDLAALLSAWGPCR
;
A
#
# COMPACT_ATOMS: atom_id res chain seq x y z
N MET A 1 -16.35 -29.50 -16.73
CA MET A 1 -16.04 -30.27 -15.51
C MET A 1 -14.94 -29.49 -14.80
N TRP A 2 -15.34 -28.59 -13.91
CA TRP A 2 -14.44 -27.68 -13.22
C TRP A 2 -13.95 -28.39 -11.96
N LEU A 3 -12.67 -28.79 -11.94
CA LEU A 3 -12.00 -29.18 -10.72
C LEU A 3 -11.55 -27.90 -10.01
N ALA A 4 -12.18 -27.60 -8.89
CA ALA A 4 -11.63 -26.66 -7.91
C ALA A 4 -10.29 -27.22 -7.44
N LEU A 5 -9.19 -26.51 -7.72
CA LEU A 5 -7.90 -26.83 -7.16
C LEU A 5 -7.91 -26.37 -5.70
N ALA A 6 -7.80 -27.35 -4.81
CA ALA A 6 -7.62 -27.18 -3.38
C ALA A 6 -6.43 -26.27 -3.08
N GLY A 7 -6.59 -25.40 -2.07
CA GLY A 7 -5.51 -24.58 -1.53
C GLY A 7 -4.32 -25.46 -1.16
N CYS A 8 -3.16 -25.13 -1.71
CA CYS A 8 -1.91 -25.77 -1.36
C CYS A 8 -1.45 -25.21 -0.01
N VAL A 9 -1.79 -25.91 1.09
CA VAL A 9 -1.24 -25.62 2.42
C VAL A 9 0.05 -26.41 2.56
N VAL A 10 1.21 -25.74 2.43
CA VAL A 10 2.50 -26.31 2.83
C VAL A 10 2.71 -26.02 4.31
N ALA A 11 2.32 -26.95 5.18
CA ALA A 11 2.72 -26.91 6.58
C ALA A 11 4.22 -27.28 6.70
N ARG A 12 5.01 -26.43 7.36
CA ARG A 12 6.35 -26.78 7.84
C ARG A 12 6.49 -26.40 9.31
N ALA A 13 7.21 -27.24 10.05
CA ALA A 13 7.34 -27.18 11.49
C ALA A 13 8.24 -26.01 11.96
N GLY A 14 7.69 -25.14 12.81
CA GLY A 14 8.35 -24.03 13.51
C GLY A 14 7.32 -22.93 13.79
N GLY A 15 7.19 -22.49 15.05
CA GLY A 15 6.07 -21.67 15.53
C GLY A 15 5.80 -20.38 14.75
N ASP A 16 4.52 -20.01 14.68
CA ASP A 16 3.93 -18.78 14.12
C ASP A 16 4.33 -18.45 12.67
N THR A 17 4.15 -19.39 11.75
CA THR A 17 4.29 -19.13 10.31
C THR A 17 2.98 -18.61 9.69
N ILE A 18 3.06 -17.44 9.05
CA ILE A 18 2.01 -16.89 8.19
C ILE A 18 1.83 -17.77 6.93
N THR A 19 0.65 -17.71 6.33
CA THR A 19 0.42 -18.25 4.97
C THR A 19 -0.05 -17.13 4.04
N VAL A 20 -0.02 -17.37 2.74
CA VAL A 20 -0.59 -16.44 1.75
C VAL A 20 -1.56 -17.15 0.83
N GLU A 21 -2.70 -16.52 0.60
CA GLU A 21 -3.70 -16.97 -0.35
C GLU A 21 -3.56 -16.18 -1.66
N PHE A 22 -3.59 -16.86 -2.81
CA PHE A 22 -3.66 -16.17 -4.09
C PHE A 22 -5.10 -15.73 -4.38
N VAL A 23 -5.32 -14.42 -4.48
CA VAL A 23 -6.64 -13.81 -4.69
C VAL A 23 -6.96 -13.64 -6.18
N GLY A 24 -5.94 -13.31 -6.99
CA GLY A 24 -6.13 -13.13 -8.42
C GLY A 24 -4.99 -12.37 -9.09
N SER A 25 -5.09 -12.23 -10.40
CA SER A 25 -4.11 -11.49 -11.19
C SER A 25 -4.78 -10.74 -12.35
N PHE A 26 -4.14 -9.66 -12.80
CA PHE A 26 -4.56 -8.94 -14.00
C PHE A 26 -3.38 -8.22 -14.66
N ALA A 27 -3.46 -8.00 -15.97
CA ALA A 27 -2.43 -7.33 -16.76
C ALA A 27 -2.98 -6.83 -18.10
N PRO A 28 -2.37 -5.81 -18.74
CA PRO A 28 -1.31 -4.93 -18.24
C PRO A 28 -1.84 -3.83 -17.30
N ALA A 29 -1.03 -3.44 -16.31
CA ALA A 29 -1.26 -2.26 -15.49
C ALA A 29 0.02 -1.85 -14.74
N VAL A 30 0.11 -0.57 -14.39
CA VAL A 30 0.97 -0.05 -13.32
C VAL A 30 0.04 0.30 -12.17
N THR A 31 0.20 -0.36 -11.04
CA THR A 31 -0.64 -0.16 -9.85
C THR A 31 0.09 0.71 -8.84
N GLN A 32 -0.67 1.48 -8.06
CA GLN A 32 -0.10 2.39 -7.07
C GLN A 32 -0.63 2.12 -5.66
N ARG A 33 -1.95 1.91 -5.50
CA ARG A 33 -2.55 1.71 -4.17
C ARG A 33 -3.82 0.87 -4.21
N VAL A 34 -4.06 0.12 -3.14
CA VAL A 34 -5.23 -0.74 -2.94
C VAL A 34 -6.00 -0.29 -1.70
N ASN A 35 -7.33 -0.37 -1.70
CA ASN A 35 -8.15 -0.18 -0.51
C ASN A 35 -8.62 -1.52 0.08
N SER A 36 -9.30 -1.49 1.23
CA SER A 36 -9.75 -2.71 1.91
C SER A 36 -10.80 -3.51 1.14
N ALA A 37 -11.53 -2.86 0.22
CA ALA A 37 -12.47 -3.50 -0.70
C ALA A 37 -11.77 -4.24 -1.87
N GLY A 38 -10.44 -4.15 -1.96
CA GLY A 38 -9.65 -4.73 -3.05
C GLY A 38 -9.71 -3.93 -4.35
N GLU A 39 -10.23 -2.70 -4.32
CA GLU A 39 -10.14 -1.80 -5.46
C GLU A 39 -8.73 -1.23 -5.58
N ILE A 40 -8.20 -1.19 -6.80
CA ILE A 40 -6.82 -0.73 -7.05
C ILE A 40 -6.83 0.51 -7.95
N ALA A 41 -6.14 1.56 -7.51
CA ALA A 41 -5.80 2.70 -8.33
C ALA A 41 -4.45 2.47 -9.05
N GLY A 42 -4.37 2.98 -10.27
CA GLY A 42 -3.15 2.91 -11.07
C GLY A 42 -3.37 3.48 -12.45
N ASP A 43 -2.64 2.94 -13.42
CA ASP A 43 -2.76 3.28 -14.83
C ASP A 43 -2.48 2.08 -15.74
N PHE A 44 -2.88 2.18 -17.00
CA PHE A 44 -2.59 1.19 -18.04
C PHE A 44 -2.65 1.84 -19.42
N GLN A 45 -2.11 1.16 -20.43
CA GLN A 45 -2.23 1.62 -21.81
C GLN A 45 -3.63 1.33 -22.35
N PHE A 46 -4.35 2.37 -22.74
CA PHE A 46 -5.71 2.29 -23.30
C PHE A 46 -5.80 3.28 -24.46
N ASN A 47 -6.27 2.83 -25.64
CA ASN A 47 -6.31 3.66 -26.85
C ASN A 47 -4.98 4.39 -27.14
N SER A 48 -3.86 3.69 -26.94
CA SER A 48 -2.49 4.21 -27.13
C SER A 48 -2.08 5.37 -26.21
N ILE A 49 -2.86 5.66 -25.16
CA ILE A 49 -2.51 6.61 -24.11
C ILE A 49 -2.42 5.92 -22.76
N THR A 50 -1.51 6.37 -21.89
CA THR A 50 -1.52 5.96 -20.48
C THR A 50 -2.76 6.55 -19.82
N SER A 51 -3.65 5.70 -19.31
CA SER A 51 -4.91 6.10 -18.71
C SER A 51 -4.98 5.65 -17.26
N ALA A 52 -5.37 6.57 -16.37
CA ALA A 52 -5.67 6.25 -14.98
C ALA A 52 -6.77 5.20 -14.95
N MET A 53 -6.70 4.29 -13.99
CA MET A 53 -7.66 3.21 -13.86
C MET A 53 -8.12 2.98 -12.45
N ARG A 54 -9.30 2.36 -12.38
CA ARG A 54 -9.77 1.59 -11.24
C ARG A 54 -9.85 0.13 -11.63
N TYR A 55 -9.22 -0.75 -10.86
CA TYR A 55 -9.55 -2.16 -10.85
C TYR A 55 -10.61 -2.43 -9.77
N GLN A 56 -11.62 -3.23 -10.09
CA GLN A 56 -12.65 -3.70 -9.18
C GLN A 56 -12.70 -5.24 -9.20
N PRO A 57 -12.66 -5.91 -8.04
CA PRO A 57 -12.89 -7.35 -7.98
C PRO A 57 -14.19 -7.75 -8.68
N GLY A 58 -14.15 -8.80 -9.50
CA GLY A 58 -15.30 -9.28 -10.28
C GLY A 58 -15.69 -8.45 -11.51
N VAL A 59 -15.24 -7.19 -11.62
CA VAL A 59 -15.50 -6.31 -12.78
C VAL A 59 -14.27 -6.20 -13.68
N GLY A 60 -13.07 -6.16 -13.09
CA GLY A 60 -11.80 -5.92 -13.78
C GLY A 60 -11.41 -4.45 -13.80
N ARG A 61 -10.51 -4.07 -14.72
CA ARG A 61 -10.03 -2.69 -14.84
C ARG A 61 -10.93 -1.83 -15.73
N VAL A 62 -11.16 -0.60 -15.32
CA VAL A 62 -11.90 0.43 -16.04
C VAL A 62 -11.05 1.70 -16.12
N ALA A 63 -10.92 2.26 -17.32
CA ALA A 63 -10.27 3.55 -17.52
C ALA A 63 -11.11 4.67 -16.89
N LEU A 64 -10.46 5.56 -16.15
CA LEU A 64 -11.11 6.72 -15.54
C LEU A 64 -11.28 7.84 -16.57
N PRO A 65 -12.42 8.55 -16.57
CA PRO A 65 -12.70 9.57 -17.56
C PRO A 65 -11.78 10.78 -17.39
N VAL A 66 -11.41 11.38 -18.52
CA VAL A 66 -10.58 12.57 -18.63
C VAL A 66 -11.17 13.52 -19.68
N PRO A 67 -10.81 14.82 -19.67
CA PRO A 67 -11.26 15.74 -20.70
C PRO A 67 -10.81 15.27 -22.09
N VAL A 68 -11.62 15.59 -23.11
CA VAL A 68 -11.27 15.30 -24.51
C VAL A 68 -9.94 15.97 -24.86
N GLY A 69 -9.06 15.22 -25.54
CA GLY A 69 -7.71 15.69 -25.90
C GLY A 69 -6.64 15.45 -24.83
N ALA A 70 -6.99 14.83 -23.70
CA ALA A 70 -5.99 14.37 -22.75
C ALA A 70 -5.07 13.32 -23.38
N THR A 71 -3.77 13.46 -23.14
CA THR A 71 -2.71 12.60 -23.71
C THR A 71 -2.18 11.59 -22.69
N GLN A 72 -2.44 11.82 -21.40
CA GLN A 72 -2.04 10.93 -20.33
C GLN A 72 -2.92 11.17 -19.09
N SER A 73 -3.19 10.11 -18.32
CA SER A 73 -3.64 10.19 -16.94
C SER A 73 -3.07 9.05 -16.10
N ILE A 74 -2.87 9.31 -14.82
CA ILE A 74 -2.27 8.38 -13.84
C ILE A 74 -3.07 8.51 -12.54
N GLY A 75 -3.53 7.38 -11.98
CA GLY A 75 -4.09 7.32 -10.62
C GLY A 75 -3.00 6.93 -9.63
N THR A 76 -2.85 7.69 -8.55
CA THR A 76 -1.73 7.55 -7.60
C THR A 76 -2.14 7.08 -6.22
N GLY A 77 -3.39 7.34 -5.80
CA GLY A 77 -3.89 6.94 -4.49
C GLY A 77 -5.39 6.68 -4.51
N ILE A 78 -5.87 5.88 -3.57
CA ILE A 78 -7.28 5.55 -3.36
C ILE A 78 -7.56 5.54 -1.86
N ASN A 79 -8.76 5.93 -1.46
CA ASN A 79 -9.25 5.78 -0.08
C ASN A 79 -10.32 4.69 0.04
N GLU A 80 -10.80 4.44 1.25
CA GLU A 80 -11.70 3.31 1.56
C GLU A 80 -13.09 3.46 0.95
N ILE A 81 -13.52 4.69 0.64
CA ILE A 81 -14.79 4.93 -0.08
C ILE A 81 -14.62 4.87 -1.60
N GLY A 82 -13.44 4.48 -2.09
CA GLY A 82 -13.15 4.32 -3.51
C GLY A 82 -12.91 5.65 -4.24
N THR A 83 -12.59 6.75 -3.56
CA THR A 83 -12.16 7.98 -4.24
C THR A 83 -10.70 7.85 -4.64
N ILE A 84 -10.39 8.07 -5.93
CA ILE A 84 -9.05 7.99 -6.49
C ILE A 84 -8.51 9.39 -6.71
N VAL A 85 -7.23 9.62 -6.42
CA VAL A 85 -6.51 10.85 -6.80
C VAL A 85 -5.40 10.55 -7.79
N GLY A 86 -4.94 11.57 -8.51
CA GLY A 86 -3.83 11.45 -9.43
C GLY A 86 -3.73 12.66 -10.33
N ARG A 87 -3.34 12.48 -11.59
CA ARG A 87 -3.18 13.59 -12.54
C ARG A 87 -3.58 13.22 -13.95
N TYR A 88 -3.86 14.22 -14.78
CA TYR A 88 -3.94 14.09 -16.23
C TYR A 88 -3.22 15.23 -16.94
N SER A 89 -2.83 14.98 -18.18
CA SER A 89 -2.19 15.95 -19.07
C SER A 89 -3.08 16.22 -20.28
N VAL A 90 -3.30 17.49 -20.59
CA VAL A 90 -4.05 17.94 -21.78
C VAL A 90 -3.39 19.20 -22.34
N GLY A 91 -3.15 19.21 -23.66
CA GLY A 91 -2.30 20.24 -24.27
C GLY A 91 -0.91 20.27 -23.63
N SER A 92 -0.47 21.44 -23.16
CA SER A 92 0.79 21.61 -22.44
C SER A 92 0.66 21.58 -20.91
N GLY A 93 -0.55 21.40 -20.37
CA GLY A 93 -0.81 21.45 -18.94
C GLY A 93 -0.95 20.06 -18.32
N THR A 94 -0.47 19.92 -17.09
CA THR A 94 -0.70 18.75 -16.22
C THR A 94 -1.45 19.19 -14.97
N PHE A 95 -2.56 18.54 -14.69
CA PHE A 95 -3.53 18.93 -13.68
C PHE A 95 -3.73 17.80 -12.67
N GLY A 96 -3.83 18.14 -11.39
CA GLY A 96 -4.28 17.22 -10.36
C GLY A 96 -5.74 16.84 -10.58
N ALA A 97 -6.10 15.62 -10.20
CA ALA A 97 -7.41 15.05 -10.45
C ALA A 97 -7.89 14.25 -9.24
N ILE A 98 -9.21 14.28 -9.04
CA ILE A 98 -9.95 13.43 -8.12
C ILE A 98 -11.03 12.72 -8.95
N TRP A 99 -11.08 11.39 -8.89
CA TRP A 99 -12.17 10.59 -9.44
C TRP A 99 -12.98 9.99 -8.29
N SER A 100 -14.28 10.27 -8.25
CA SER A 100 -15.17 9.69 -7.24
C SER A 100 -15.33 8.17 -7.44
N ALA A 101 -15.99 7.49 -6.49
CA ALA A 101 -16.36 6.09 -6.63
C ALA A 101 -17.23 5.82 -7.88
N ALA A 102 -18.03 6.80 -8.31
CA ALA A 102 -18.80 6.78 -9.55
C ALA A 102 -17.98 7.22 -10.78
N ASN A 103 -16.66 7.28 -10.66
CA ASN A 103 -15.70 7.72 -11.67
C ASN A 103 -15.90 9.16 -12.17
N GLN A 104 -16.57 10.03 -11.41
CA GLN A 104 -16.73 11.43 -11.80
C GLN A 104 -15.44 12.20 -11.55
N LEU A 105 -14.91 12.85 -12.59
CA LEU A 105 -13.70 13.66 -12.51
C LEU A 105 -13.98 15.04 -11.90
N THR A 106 -13.17 15.41 -10.91
CA THR A 106 -12.98 16.77 -10.42
C THR A 106 -11.52 17.17 -10.62
N THR A 107 -11.28 18.24 -11.37
CA THR A 107 -9.93 18.80 -11.55
C THR A 107 -9.55 19.66 -10.35
N LEU A 108 -8.39 19.38 -9.76
CA LEU A 108 -7.82 20.24 -8.71
C LEU A 108 -7.33 21.56 -9.31
N PRO A 109 -7.57 22.71 -8.65
CA PRO A 109 -7.00 23.97 -9.09
C PRO A 109 -5.46 23.93 -8.99
N PRO A 110 -4.72 24.79 -9.71
CA PRO A 110 -3.28 24.91 -9.51
C PRO A 110 -2.94 25.34 -8.07
N PRO A 111 -1.89 24.78 -7.44
CA PRO A 111 -1.41 25.27 -6.16
C PRO A 111 -0.97 26.74 -6.23
N PRO A 112 -1.10 27.51 -5.14
CA PRO A 112 -0.66 28.91 -5.11
C PRO A 112 0.86 29.01 -5.36
N GLY A 113 1.25 30.01 -6.16
CA GLY A 113 2.64 30.24 -6.58
C GLY A 113 2.89 29.88 -8.04
N THR A 114 4.16 29.87 -8.43
CA THR A 114 4.58 29.61 -9.82
C THR A 114 5.07 28.18 -9.95
N TRP A 115 4.14 27.26 -10.17
CA TRP A 115 4.40 25.82 -10.37
C TRP A 115 4.11 25.42 -11.81
N SER A 116 4.88 24.48 -12.34
CA SER A 116 4.69 23.97 -13.70
C SER A 116 3.60 22.89 -13.74
N TYR A 117 3.56 22.04 -12.70
CA TYR A 117 2.53 21.01 -12.54
C TYR A 117 2.45 20.54 -11.09
N SER A 118 1.35 19.86 -10.75
CA SER A 118 1.08 19.32 -9.42
C SER A 118 0.73 17.84 -9.52
N THR A 119 1.25 17.04 -8.60
CA THR A 119 1.00 15.60 -8.53
C THR A 119 0.44 15.26 -7.16
N PRO A 120 -0.88 15.00 -7.04
CA PRO A 120 -1.43 14.30 -5.90
C PRO A 120 -0.69 12.97 -5.71
N ALA A 121 -0.29 12.68 -4.49
CA ALA A 121 0.32 11.41 -4.14
C ALA A 121 -0.74 10.48 -3.55
N ASN A 122 -1.50 10.96 -2.56
CA ASN A 122 -2.45 10.12 -1.85
C ASN A 122 -3.64 10.90 -1.24
N ILE A 123 -4.64 10.16 -0.73
CA ILE A 123 -5.87 10.69 -0.16
C ILE A 123 -6.32 9.87 1.05
N ASN A 124 -6.79 10.54 2.12
CA ASN A 124 -7.41 9.86 3.27
C ASN A 124 -8.94 9.82 3.16
N ASN A 125 -9.60 9.11 4.09
CA ASN A 125 -11.06 8.94 4.11
C ASN A 125 -11.85 10.22 4.38
N SER A 126 -11.21 11.25 4.96
CA SER A 126 -11.82 12.58 5.11
C SER A 126 -11.73 13.44 3.85
N GLY A 127 -11.15 12.92 2.76
CA GLY A 127 -10.97 13.65 1.51
C GLY A 127 -9.82 14.66 1.53
N THR A 128 -8.90 14.54 2.50
CA THR A 128 -7.66 15.32 2.50
C THR A 128 -6.68 14.66 1.55
N VAL A 129 -6.19 15.43 0.59
CA VAL A 129 -5.26 14.97 -0.43
C VAL A 129 -3.87 15.51 -0.10
N CYS A 130 -2.83 14.68 -0.16
CA CYS A 130 -1.46 15.15 -0.14
C CYS A 130 -0.83 15.05 -1.53
N GLY A 131 0.24 15.79 -1.76
CA GLY A 131 1.03 15.67 -2.97
C GLY A 131 2.22 16.60 -2.96
N TYR A 132 2.76 16.86 -4.14
CA TYR A 132 3.83 17.83 -4.33
C TYR A 132 3.65 18.60 -5.64
N ALA A 133 4.08 19.86 -5.62
CA ALA A 133 4.11 20.72 -6.79
C ALA A 133 5.55 20.81 -7.31
N THR A 134 5.73 20.74 -8.62
CA THR A 134 7.04 20.84 -9.26
C THR A 134 7.11 22.12 -10.08
N ARG A 135 8.22 22.85 -9.95
CA ARG A 135 8.57 23.96 -10.84
C ARG A 135 9.67 23.48 -11.78
N ALA A 136 9.35 23.34 -13.06
CA ALA A 136 10.30 22.90 -14.07
C ALA A 136 11.39 23.97 -14.27
N VAL A 137 12.59 23.66 -13.80
CA VAL A 137 13.78 24.52 -13.91
C VAL A 137 14.93 23.62 -14.31
N VAL A 138 15.49 23.86 -15.49
CA VAL A 138 16.60 23.07 -16.05
C VAL A 138 17.69 22.88 -15.01
N GLY A 139 17.94 21.62 -14.63
CA GLY A 139 19.00 21.22 -13.69
C GLY A 139 18.66 21.27 -12.20
N SER A 140 17.43 21.63 -11.78
CA SER A 140 17.10 21.71 -10.34
C SER A 140 15.66 21.35 -9.94
N ASP A 141 14.68 21.40 -10.86
CA ASP A 141 13.26 21.07 -10.64
C ASP A 141 12.74 21.14 -9.18
N PRO A 142 12.68 22.34 -8.56
CA PRO A 142 12.22 22.48 -7.18
C PRO A 142 10.85 21.83 -6.95
N GLN A 143 10.72 21.09 -5.85
CA GLN A 143 9.50 20.40 -5.45
C GLN A 143 9.05 20.87 -4.07
N ARG A 144 7.75 21.08 -3.90
CA ARG A 144 7.18 21.42 -2.60
C ARG A 144 5.98 20.58 -2.25
N ALA A 145 6.06 19.89 -1.11
CA ALA A 145 4.97 19.11 -0.58
C ALA A 145 3.80 20.01 -0.17
N TRP A 146 2.59 19.50 -0.34
CA TRP A 146 1.36 20.19 0.03
C TRP A 146 0.32 19.19 0.54
N ARG A 147 -0.64 19.71 1.30
CA ARG A 147 -1.92 19.04 1.56
C ARG A 147 -3.07 19.93 1.11
N TRP A 148 -4.20 19.33 0.75
CA TRP A 148 -5.34 20.01 0.17
C TRP A 148 -6.65 19.46 0.74
N THR A 149 -7.60 20.35 1.00
CA THR A 149 -9.00 19.97 1.22
C THR A 149 -9.91 20.86 0.38
N ALA A 150 -11.10 20.36 0.04
CA ALA A 150 -12.09 21.16 -0.70
C ALA A 150 -12.50 22.44 0.05
N LYS A 151 -12.45 22.42 1.38
CA LYS A 151 -12.85 23.55 2.24
C LYS A 151 -11.77 24.61 2.40
N LEU A 152 -10.52 24.20 2.59
CA LEU A 152 -9.40 25.11 2.93
C LEU A 152 -8.48 25.40 1.73
N GLY A 153 -8.59 24.64 0.64
CA GLY A 153 -7.65 24.71 -0.47
C GLY A 153 -6.29 24.12 -0.11
N TYR A 154 -5.25 24.63 -0.75
CA TYR A 154 -3.87 24.18 -0.56
C TYR A 154 -3.23 24.77 0.68
N GLU A 155 -2.57 23.90 1.43
CA GLU A 155 -1.55 24.26 2.41
C GLU A 155 -0.19 23.75 1.91
N MET A 156 0.74 24.67 1.66
CA MET A 156 2.12 24.32 1.33
C MET A 156 2.85 23.93 2.60
N LEU A 157 3.37 22.70 2.65
CA LEU A 157 3.96 22.13 3.85
C LEU A 157 5.35 22.73 4.13
N ALA A 158 5.77 22.62 5.39
CA ALA A 158 7.04 23.16 5.88
C ALA A 158 8.23 22.50 5.18
N GLN A 159 9.20 23.30 4.74
CA GLN A 159 10.44 22.83 4.11
C GLN A 159 11.62 23.58 4.76
N PRO A 160 12.38 22.95 5.66
CA PRO A 160 13.39 23.64 6.46
C PRO A 160 14.55 24.18 5.64
N ALA A 161 14.92 23.48 4.56
CA ALA A 161 16.04 23.85 3.70
C ALA A 161 15.87 23.23 2.30
N GLY A 162 16.88 23.42 1.45
CA GLY A 162 16.92 22.83 0.11
C GLY A 162 15.82 23.34 -0.81
N ILE A 163 15.54 22.57 -1.86
CA ILE A 163 14.54 22.88 -2.87
C ILE A 163 13.55 21.74 -3.11
N VAL A 164 13.68 20.63 -2.37
CA VAL A 164 12.83 19.44 -2.52
C VAL A 164 12.14 19.07 -1.21
N SER A 165 10.82 18.94 -1.27
CA SER A 165 9.99 18.24 -0.29
C SER A 165 8.90 17.46 -1.02
N VAL A 166 8.66 16.21 -0.61
CA VAL A 166 7.77 15.28 -1.31
C VAL A 166 6.88 14.55 -0.31
N CYS A 167 5.55 14.64 -0.48
CA CYS A 167 4.62 13.71 0.16
C CYS A 167 4.70 12.34 -0.51
N ARG A 168 4.65 11.28 0.30
CA ARG A 168 4.40 9.91 -0.18
C ARG A 168 3.06 9.37 0.28
N ASP A 169 2.63 9.69 1.49
CA ASP A 169 1.41 9.13 2.06
C ASP A 169 0.74 10.04 3.12
N ILE A 170 -0.52 9.78 3.46
CA ILE A 170 -1.31 10.54 4.42
C ILE A 170 -2.21 9.59 5.23
N ASN A 171 -2.21 9.75 6.55
CA ASN A 171 -3.06 8.95 7.45
C ASN A 171 -4.43 9.59 7.71
N ALA A 172 -5.32 8.87 8.41
CA ALA A 172 -6.68 9.30 8.72
C ALA A 172 -6.73 10.62 9.51
N SER A 173 -5.74 10.86 10.37
CA SER A 173 -5.63 12.11 11.14
C SER A 173 -5.19 13.30 10.28
N GLY A 174 -4.71 13.07 9.05
CA GLY A 174 -4.19 14.11 8.15
C GLY A 174 -2.71 14.43 8.36
N GLN A 175 -1.98 13.59 9.10
CA GLN A 175 -0.52 13.65 9.13
C GLN A 175 0.01 13.12 7.80
N VAL A 176 1.02 13.79 7.27
CA VAL A 176 1.58 13.50 5.95
C VAL A 176 2.97 12.91 6.12
N GLY A 177 3.20 11.70 5.62
CA GLY A 177 4.50 11.04 5.58
C GLY A 177 5.24 11.32 4.26
N GLY A 178 6.55 11.48 4.33
CA GLY A 178 7.37 11.65 3.15
C GLY A 178 8.82 11.98 3.48
N HIS A 179 9.43 12.85 2.68
CA HIS A 179 10.80 13.30 2.90
C HIS A 179 11.03 14.75 2.46
N THR A 180 12.01 15.39 3.10
CA THR A 180 12.46 16.74 2.77
C THR A 180 13.97 16.78 2.66
N GLU A 181 14.46 17.65 1.80
CA GLU A 181 15.85 18.06 1.80
C GLU A 181 16.14 18.94 3.03
N ILE A 182 17.20 18.63 3.77
CA ILE A 182 17.63 19.39 4.97
C ILE A 182 18.97 20.12 4.76
N ALA A 183 19.71 19.72 3.74
CA ALA A 183 20.93 20.35 3.24
C ALA A 183 21.11 19.90 1.78
N ALA A 184 21.97 20.56 1.00
CA ALA A 184 22.15 20.27 -0.42
C ALA A 184 22.34 18.77 -0.69
N SER A 185 21.36 18.17 -1.39
CA SER A 185 21.28 16.74 -1.70
C SER A 185 21.30 15.80 -0.48
N VAL A 186 20.81 16.25 0.68
CA VAL A 186 20.66 15.43 1.90
C VAL A 186 19.18 15.37 2.29
N PHE A 187 18.60 14.18 2.16
CA PHE A 187 17.19 13.93 2.44
C PHE A 187 16.95 13.31 3.81
N ARG A 188 15.83 13.66 4.44
CA ARG A 188 15.34 13.08 5.68
C ARG A 188 13.90 12.63 5.51
N ALA A 189 13.61 11.44 6.01
CA ALA A 189 12.26 11.00 6.29
C ALA A 189 11.62 11.96 7.30
N CYS A 190 10.38 12.32 7.06
CA CYS A 190 9.70 13.31 7.89
C CYS A 190 8.19 13.06 7.95
N VAL A 191 7.57 13.62 8.99
CA VAL A 191 6.12 13.74 9.11
C VAL A 191 5.75 15.21 9.21
N TRP A 192 4.85 15.67 8.33
CA TRP A 192 4.18 16.95 8.52
C TRP A 192 2.93 16.73 9.36
N ASN A 193 2.90 17.31 10.55
CA ASN A 193 1.80 17.20 11.50
C ASN A 193 0.63 18.10 11.09
N THR A 194 -0.54 17.83 11.65
CA THR A 194 -1.78 18.58 11.37
C THR A 194 -1.71 20.05 11.77
N ASP A 195 -0.89 20.39 12.75
CA ASP A 195 -0.60 21.77 13.17
C ASP A 195 0.38 22.51 12.24
N GLY A 196 0.87 21.85 11.19
CA GLY A 196 1.80 22.40 10.21
C GLY A 196 3.27 22.25 10.60
N THR A 197 3.57 21.69 11.77
CA THR A 197 4.95 21.40 12.19
C THR A 197 5.54 20.23 11.43
N LEU A 198 6.87 20.24 11.28
CA LEU A 198 7.63 19.15 10.67
C LEU A 198 8.39 18.39 11.76
N THR A 199 8.17 17.08 11.81
CA THR A 199 9.01 16.15 12.57
C THR A 199 10.04 15.52 11.64
N ASP A 200 11.33 15.81 11.86
CA ASP A 200 12.44 15.05 11.27
C ASP A 200 12.57 13.71 12.00
N LEU A 201 12.54 12.59 11.25
CA LEU A 201 12.60 11.24 11.84
C LEU A 201 14.04 10.77 12.06
N GLY A 202 15.03 11.53 11.58
CA GLY A 202 16.44 11.19 11.65
C GLY A 202 16.86 10.12 10.66
N THR A 203 17.95 9.43 10.97
CA THR A 203 18.53 8.35 10.15
C THR A 203 18.98 7.21 11.06
N PRO A 204 18.99 5.95 10.59
CA PRO A 204 19.65 4.87 11.31
C PRO A 204 21.15 5.14 11.40
N ALA A 205 21.80 4.59 12.43
CA ALA A 205 23.23 4.69 12.61
C ALA A 205 24.00 4.21 11.37
N GLY A 206 25.01 4.97 10.93
CA GLY A 206 25.81 4.65 9.76
C GLY A 206 25.22 5.08 8.41
N THR A 207 24.01 5.66 8.38
CA THR A 207 23.40 6.16 7.14
C THR A 207 23.36 7.69 7.11
N ALA A 208 23.44 8.27 5.92
CA ALA A 208 23.47 9.72 5.72
C ALA A 208 22.13 10.32 5.29
N GLN A 209 21.17 9.49 4.86
CA GLN A 209 19.88 9.88 4.30
C GLN A 209 18.79 8.89 4.69
N SER A 210 17.55 9.35 4.74
CA SER A 210 16.35 8.54 4.97
C SER A 210 15.18 9.05 4.13
N TYR A 211 14.27 8.14 3.78
CA TYR A 211 13.07 8.41 3.00
C TYR A 211 11.88 7.70 3.64
N GLY A 212 10.88 8.45 4.10
CA GLY A 212 9.60 7.90 4.54
C GLY A 212 8.73 7.60 3.33
N LEU A 213 8.23 6.38 3.21
CA LEU A 213 7.50 5.90 2.04
C LEU A 213 6.01 5.69 2.30
N ALA A 214 5.63 5.30 3.52
CA ALA A 214 4.23 5.15 3.93
C ALA A 214 4.02 5.47 5.41
N ILE A 215 2.78 5.77 5.80
CA ILE A 215 2.39 6.09 7.18
C ILE A 215 1.03 5.47 7.51
N ASN A 216 0.92 4.79 8.65
CA ASN A 216 -0.37 4.27 9.14
C ASN A 216 -1.09 5.24 10.10
N ASP A 217 -2.30 4.88 10.53
CA ASP A 217 -3.15 5.72 11.37
C ASP A 217 -2.62 5.89 12.80
N ALA A 218 -1.77 4.99 13.27
CA ALA A 218 -1.03 5.13 14.52
C ALA A 218 0.15 6.11 14.40
N GLY A 219 0.43 6.64 13.21
CA GLY A 219 1.57 7.52 12.94
C GLY A 219 2.90 6.78 12.81
N THR A 220 2.87 5.45 12.61
CA THR A 220 4.07 4.66 12.31
C THR A 220 4.47 4.92 10.87
N VAL A 221 5.73 5.26 10.64
CA VAL A 221 6.27 5.52 9.30
C VAL A 221 7.22 4.40 8.92
N CYS A 222 7.04 3.80 7.75
CA CYS A 222 8.01 2.88 7.18
C CYS A 222 8.75 3.49 5.99
N GLY A 223 9.93 2.98 5.69
CA GLY A 223 10.73 3.49 4.58
C GLY A 223 12.10 2.84 4.45
N THR A 224 13.02 3.58 3.84
CA THR A 224 14.40 3.14 3.62
C THR A 224 15.40 4.26 3.93
N ALA A 225 16.61 3.87 4.33
CA ALA A 225 17.73 4.76 4.57
C ALA A 225 18.99 4.32 3.81
N GLY A 226 19.94 5.25 3.67
CA GLY A 226 21.12 5.07 2.82
C GLY A 226 20.77 5.13 1.33
N ALA A 227 21.48 4.37 0.50
CA ALA A 227 21.22 4.27 -0.95
C ALA A 227 20.18 3.18 -1.26
N ASN A 228 19.06 3.21 -0.52
CA ASN A 228 18.02 2.17 -0.46
C ASN A 228 18.49 0.84 0.16
N ASP A 229 19.32 0.91 1.19
CA ASP A 229 19.99 -0.27 1.73
C ASP A 229 19.35 -0.76 3.04
N VAL A 230 18.74 0.15 3.82
CA VAL A 230 18.32 -0.14 5.20
C VAL A 230 16.82 0.09 5.37
N PRO A 231 15.99 -0.95 5.48
CA PRO A 231 14.56 -0.80 5.76
C PRO A 231 14.36 -0.35 7.21
N PHE A 232 13.40 0.52 7.45
CA PHE A 232 13.08 0.98 8.81
C PHE A 232 11.58 1.11 9.06
N ALA A 233 11.22 1.04 10.34
CA ALA A 233 9.97 1.54 10.88
C ALA A 233 10.28 2.58 11.97
N TRP A 234 9.54 3.68 12.00
CA TRP A 234 9.68 4.75 12.98
C TRP A 234 8.37 4.92 13.75
N THR A 235 8.48 5.08 15.06
CA THR A 235 7.38 5.56 15.90
C THR A 235 7.85 6.73 16.75
N ALA A 236 6.93 7.58 17.19
CA ALA A 236 7.27 8.67 18.11
C ALA A 236 7.84 8.17 19.45
N ALA A 237 7.47 6.96 19.88
CA ALA A 237 7.88 6.39 21.15
C ALA A 237 9.30 5.80 21.10
N THR A 238 9.68 5.16 20.00
CA THR A 238 10.94 4.40 19.90
C THR A 238 11.96 5.03 18.96
N GLY A 239 11.57 6.06 18.18
CA GLY A 239 12.37 6.54 17.08
C GLY A 239 12.50 5.50 15.97
N MET A 240 13.55 5.63 15.16
CA MET A 240 13.79 4.79 13.99
C MET A 240 14.38 3.44 14.39
N ARG A 241 13.67 2.36 14.07
CA ARG A 241 14.09 0.97 14.23
C ARG A 241 14.40 0.37 12.87
N VAL A 242 15.60 -0.19 12.71
CA VAL A 242 15.96 -0.97 11.52
C VAL A 242 15.18 -2.28 11.51
N LEU A 243 14.61 -2.62 10.37
CA LEU A 243 13.91 -3.88 10.16
C LEU A 243 14.92 -4.96 9.68
N PRO A 244 14.71 -6.24 10.03
CA PRO A 244 15.62 -7.31 9.61
C PRO A 244 15.64 -7.50 8.08
N ASP A 245 16.80 -7.93 7.56
CA ASP A 245 17.04 -8.34 6.18
C ASP A 245 17.58 -9.79 6.13
N PHE A 246 17.97 -10.29 4.95
CA PHE A 246 18.51 -11.64 4.78
C PHE A 246 20.03 -11.74 5.05
N GLY A 247 20.68 -10.67 5.48
CA GLY A 247 22.07 -10.69 5.90
C GLY A 247 22.91 -9.50 5.45
N PRO A 248 24.16 -9.42 5.91
CA PRO A 248 25.02 -8.27 5.68
C PRO A 248 25.30 -8.00 4.20
N GLY A 249 25.15 -6.74 3.79
CA GLY A 249 25.46 -6.28 2.43
C GLY A 249 24.33 -6.51 1.42
N LEU A 250 23.20 -7.07 1.86
CA LEU A 250 21.97 -7.20 1.07
C LEU A 250 21.10 -5.96 1.26
N LYS A 251 20.35 -5.58 0.22
CA LYS A 251 19.49 -4.40 0.27
C LYS A 251 18.07 -4.78 0.64
N ALA A 252 17.37 -3.87 1.31
CA ALA A 252 15.94 -4.00 1.55
C ALA A 252 15.27 -2.64 1.72
N ALA A 253 13.97 -2.58 1.43
CA ALA A 253 13.16 -1.39 1.67
C ALA A 253 11.73 -1.75 2.08
N ALA A 254 11.23 -1.05 3.08
CA ALA A 254 9.82 -1.06 3.47
C ALA A 254 9.04 -0.04 2.64
N TYR A 255 8.05 -0.50 1.88
CA TYR A 255 7.39 0.31 0.85
C TYR A 255 6.02 0.82 1.26
N ASP A 256 5.21 -0.04 1.90
CA ASP A 256 3.85 0.28 2.34
C ASP A 256 3.55 -0.38 3.70
N ILE A 257 2.64 0.21 4.48
CA ILE A 257 2.27 -0.25 5.82
C ILE A 257 0.76 -0.14 6.02
N ASN A 258 0.15 -1.17 6.60
CA ASN A 258 -1.26 -1.12 6.98
C ASN A 258 -1.47 -0.76 8.46
N ASN A 259 -2.73 -0.57 8.85
CA ASN A 259 -3.10 -0.16 10.19
C ASN A 259 -2.86 -1.22 11.27
N ALA A 260 -2.80 -2.51 10.89
CA ALA A 260 -2.42 -3.59 11.79
C ALA A 260 -0.88 -3.68 12.01
N GLY A 261 -0.09 -2.89 11.29
CA GLY A 261 1.37 -2.84 11.42
C GLY A 261 2.11 -3.85 10.54
N TRP A 262 1.42 -4.50 9.59
CA TRP A 262 2.09 -5.26 8.53
C TRP A 262 2.76 -4.30 7.57
N ILE A 263 4.02 -4.58 7.24
CA ILE A 263 4.83 -3.76 6.35
C ILE A 263 5.17 -4.60 5.12
N LEU A 264 4.76 -4.15 3.94
CA LEU A 264 5.14 -4.75 2.66
C LEU A 264 6.40 -4.08 2.12
N GLY A 265 7.31 -4.87 1.57
CA GLY A 265 8.51 -4.37 0.92
C GLY A 265 9.21 -5.39 0.05
N TRP A 266 10.50 -5.14 -0.19
CA TRP A 266 11.39 -6.05 -0.91
C TRP A 266 12.70 -6.20 -0.16
N ALA A 267 13.37 -7.32 -0.37
CA ALA A 267 14.71 -7.58 0.13
C ALA A 267 15.48 -8.47 -0.86
N ASP A 268 16.79 -8.29 -0.89
CA ASP A 268 17.71 -9.17 -1.60
C ASP A 268 17.96 -10.43 -0.75
N THR A 269 17.78 -11.62 -1.32
CA THR A 269 18.20 -12.91 -0.70
C THR A 269 19.66 -13.24 -1.03
N ALA A 270 20.17 -12.69 -2.13
CA ALA A 270 21.54 -12.71 -2.59
C ALA A 270 21.79 -11.48 -3.49
N PRO A 271 23.04 -11.12 -3.82
CA PRO A 271 23.29 -10.02 -4.74
C PRO A 271 22.51 -10.18 -6.05
N PHE A 272 21.69 -9.18 -6.38
CA PHE A 272 20.80 -9.14 -7.56
C PHE A 272 19.63 -10.14 -7.54
N GLU A 273 19.33 -10.75 -6.39
CA GLU A 273 18.20 -11.66 -6.21
C GLU A 273 17.15 -11.02 -5.27
N THR A 274 16.23 -10.24 -5.87
CA THR A 274 15.20 -9.49 -5.13
C THR A 274 13.91 -10.29 -4.97
N VAL A 275 13.33 -10.32 -3.77
CA VAL A 275 12.05 -10.97 -3.48
C VAL A 275 11.05 -10.03 -2.79
N PRO A 276 9.73 -10.25 -2.92
CA PRO A 276 8.75 -9.53 -2.11
C PRO A 276 8.80 -10.08 -0.68
N VAL A 277 8.77 -9.18 0.29
CA VAL A 277 8.79 -9.55 1.70
C VAL A 277 7.72 -8.80 2.48
N VAL A 278 7.32 -9.38 3.61
CA VAL A 278 6.52 -8.68 4.61
C VAL A 278 7.22 -8.75 5.95
N TRP A 279 7.18 -7.65 6.70
CA TRP A 279 7.46 -7.67 8.13
C TRP A 279 6.13 -7.72 8.87
N ASP A 280 5.99 -8.72 9.74
CA ASP A 280 4.82 -8.82 10.61
C ASP A 280 4.86 -7.75 11.73
N PRO A 281 3.75 -7.55 12.46
CA PRO A 281 3.70 -6.58 13.55
C PRO A 281 4.70 -6.85 14.69
N ALA A 282 5.15 -8.10 14.86
CA ALA A 282 6.21 -8.46 15.80
C ALA A 282 7.61 -8.10 15.26
N GLY A 283 7.73 -7.77 13.98
CA GLY A 283 8.95 -7.38 13.29
C GLY A 283 9.71 -8.52 12.64
N ASN A 284 9.12 -9.72 12.51
CA ASN A 284 9.75 -10.84 11.82
C ASN A 284 9.63 -10.66 10.30
N LEU A 285 10.69 -11.01 9.58
CA LEU A 285 10.77 -10.96 8.12
C LEU A 285 10.25 -12.26 7.50
N HIS A 286 9.35 -12.16 6.53
CA HIS A 286 8.80 -13.30 5.78
C HIS A 286 9.01 -13.12 4.27
N ASN A 287 9.52 -14.16 3.61
CA ASN A 287 9.74 -14.18 2.15
C ASN A 287 8.47 -14.67 1.42
N ILE A 288 7.76 -13.77 0.75
CA ILE A 288 6.52 -14.13 0.02
C ILE A 288 6.78 -15.16 -1.09
N ALA A 289 7.94 -15.11 -1.75
CA ALA A 289 8.28 -16.06 -2.81
C ALA A 289 8.38 -17.51 -2.31
N THR A 290 8.63 -17.72 -1.01
CA THR A 290 8.66 -19.06 -0.40
C THR A 290 7.30 -19.55 0.10
N LEU A 291 6.30 -18.66 0.13
CA LEU A 291 4.95 -18.94 0.63
C LEU A 291 3.94 -19.23 -0.49
N VAL A 292 4.37 -19.12 -1.76
CA VAL A 292 3.54 -19.36 -2.94
C VAL A 292 4.06 -20.56 -3.73
N ASP A 293 3.26 -21.08 -4.66
CA ASP A 293 3.69 -22.15 -5.57
C ASP A 293 4.81 -21.64 -6.51
N PRO A 294 6.05 -22.15 -6.39
CA PRO A 294 7.20 -21.68 -7.16
C PRO A 294 7.18 -22.17 -8.62
N VAL A 295 6.31 -23.13 -8.97
CA VAL A 295 6.11 -23.56 -10.36
C VAL A 295 5.18 -22.60 -11.09
N ARG A 296 4.23 -22.02 -10.37
CA ARG A 296 3.25 -21.08 -10.92
C ARG A 296 3.75 -19.64 -10.93
N PHE A 297 4.30 -19.19 -9.80
CA PHE A 297 4.66 -17.79 -9.60
C PHE A 297 6.16 -17.59 -9.64
N TYR A 298 6.58 -16.52 -10.31
CA TYR A 298 7.96 -16.09 -10.34
C TYR A 298 8.06 -14.59 -10.17
N PHE A 299 9.01 -14.15 -9.35
CA PHE A 299 9.25 -12.75 -9.05
C PHE A 299 10.60 -12.35 -9.63
N PRO A 300 10.64 -11.45 -10.65
CA PRO A 300 11.90 -11.05 -11.26
C PRO A 300 12.72 -10.16 -10.32
N GLY A 301 14.05 -10.38 -10.27
CA GLY A 301 14.96 -9.55 -9.48
C GLY A 301 15.13 -8.11 -10.02
N ASP A 302 14.87 -7.89 -11.31
CA ASP A 302 15.23 -6.68 -12.06
C ASP A 302 14.15 -5.57 -12.06
N TYR A 303 13.70 -5.16 -10.88
CA TYR A 303 12.71 -4.10 -10.62
C TYR A 303 11.20 -4.48 -10.68
N ILE A 304 10.55 -4.00 -9.61
CA ILE A 304 9.13 -4.06 -9.21
C ILE A 304 8.73 -5.38 -8.59
N VAL A 305 8.62 -5.39 -7.26
CA VAL A 305 8.17 -6.58 -6.52
C VAL A 305 7.00 -6.24 -5.59
N PRO A 306 7.09 -5.37 -4.58
CA PRO A 306 5.92 -4.87 -3.85
C PRO A 306 5.31 -3.62 -4.50
N ILE A 307 3.99 -3.48 -4.39
CA ILE A 307 3.28 -2.24 -4.76
C ILE A 307 2.57 -1.65 -3.55
N THR A 308 1.69 -2.41 -2.89
CA THR A 308 0.84 -1.86 -1.82
C THR A 308 0.21 -2.97 -0.98
N ILE A 309 -0.18 -2.65 0.26
CA ILE A 309 -0.90 -3.52 1.19
C ILE A 309 -2.16 -2.81 1.71
N SER A 310 -3.31 -3.50 1.73
CA SER A 310 -4.54 -2.99 2.36
C SER A 310 -4.59 -3.30 3.86
N ASP A 311 -5.54 -2.68 4.57
CA ASP A 311 -5.88 -3.03 5.96
C ASP A 311 -6.47 -4.44 6.10
N THR A 312 -6.98 -5.03 5.01
CA THR A 312 -7.41 -6.44 4.94
C THR A 312 -6.29 -7.40 4.54
N ASN A 313 -5.03 -6.98 4.71
CA ASN A 313 -3.82 -7.74 4.39
C ASN A 313 -3.74 -8.21 2.91
N LEU A 314 -4.46 -7.55 2.00
CA LEU A 314 -4.32 -7.78 0.57
C LEU A 314 -3.06 -7.08 0.09
N ILE A 315 -2.04 -7.86 -0.25
CA ILE A 315 -0.82 -7.37 -0.89
C ILE A 315 -0.96 -7.44 -2.40
N VAL A 316 -0.46 -6.38 -3.05
CA VAL A 316 -0.34 -6.30 -4.49
C VAL A 316 1.14 -6.27 -4.83
N VAL A 317 1.56 -7.22 -5.65
CA VAL A 317 2.95 -7.42 -6.08
C VAL A 317 3.02 -7.58 -7.59
N ARG A 318 4.18 -7.32 -8.19
CA ARG A 318 4.42 -7.60 -9.61
C ARG A 318 5.21 -8.90 -9.73
N GLY A 319 4.80 -9.74 -10.68
CA GLY A 319 5.46 -11.01 -10.93
C GLY A 319 4.89 -11.69 -12.16
N TYR A 320 5.19 -12.96 -12.35
CA TYR A 320 4.64 -13.79 -13.41
C TYR A 320 3.67 -14.81 -12.82
N ASP A 321 2.57 -15.06 -13.52
CA ASP A 321 1.72 -16.24 -13.32
C ASP A 321 1.77 -17.07 -14.60
N PHE A 322 2.65 -18.07 -14.62
CA PHE A 322 2.91 -18.89 -15.80
C PHE A 322 1.72 -19.76 -16.23
N THR A 323 0.66 -19.84 -15.41
CA THR A 323 -0.57 -20.51 -15.81
C THR A 323 -1.48 -19.62 -16.66
N VAL A 324 -1.24 -18.30 -16.67
CA VAL A 324 -2.06 -17.31 -17.37
C VAL A 324 -1.30 -16.68 -18.54
N SER A 325 -0.06 -16.24 -18.34
CA SER A 325 0.72 -15.52 -19.36
C SER A 325 2.23 -15.67 -19.13
N GLY A 326 3.01 -15.46 -20.20
CA GLY A 326 4.47 -15.27 -20.12
C GLY A 326 4.90 -13.83 -19.84
N ASP A 327 3.94 -12.89 -19.76
CA ASP A 327 4.21 -11.47 -19.47
C ASP A 327 4.04 -11.13 -17.98
N PRO A 328 4.73 -10.09 -17.46
CA PRO A 328 4.55 -9.63 -16.09
C PRO A 328 3.10 -9.21 -15.80
N MET A 329 2.60 -9.63 -14.66
CA MET A 329 1.25 -9.39 -14.16
C MET A 329 1.26 -8.63 -12.83
N VAL A 330 0.12 -8.02 -12.53
CA VAL A 330 -0.24 -7.64 -11.16
C VAL A 330 -0.77 -8.90 -10.50
N LEU A 331 -0.15 -9.31 -9.39
CA LEU A 331 -0.55 -10.45 -8.58
C LEU A 331 -1.08 -9.93 -7.24
N MET A 332 -2.19 -10.50 -6.80
CA MET A 332 -2.82 -10.17 -5.54
C MET A 332 -2.78 -11.40 -4.64
N PHE A 333 -2.17 -11.24 -3.47
CA PHE A 333 -2.15 -12.25 -2.43
C PHE A 333 -2.72 -11.67 -1.14
N ARG A 334 -3.38 -12.48 -0.34
CA ARG A 334 -3.80 -12.09 1.01
C ARG A 334 -2.90 -12.77 2.01
N ILE A 335 -2.32 -11.99 2.93
CA ILE A 335 -1.59 -12.57 4.06
C ILE A 335 -2.64 -13.11 5.03
N ILE A 336 -2.53 -14.40 5.32
CA ILE A 336 -3.28 -15.08 6.36
C ILE A 336 -2.30 -15.27 7.51
N ALA A 337 -2.29 -14.29 8.41
CA ALA A 337 -1.57 -14.44 9.67
C ALA A 337 -2.20 -15.58 10.47
N PRO A 338 -1.44 -16.34 11.28
CA PRO A 338 -2.03 -17.16 12.32
C PRO A 338 -2.91 -16.21 13.12
N SER A 339 -4.21 -16.44 13.07
CA SER A 339 -5.17 -15.63 13.82
C SER A 339 -4.70 -15.65 15.27
N ALA A 340 -4.43 -14.47 15.86
CA ALA A 340 -4.14 -14.41 17.29
C ALA A 340 -5.33 -14.99 18.09
N CYS A 341 -6.51 -15.09 17.46
CA CYS A 341 -7.62 -15.94 17.89
C CYS A 341 -8.43 -16.41 16.67
N VAL A 342 -8.75 -17.71 16.57
CA VAL A 342 -9.48 -18.34 15.44
C VAL A 342 -10.81 -17.68 15.07
N THR A 343 -11.31 -16.82 15.94
CA THR A 343 -12.59 -16.11 15.90
C THR A 343 -12.52 -14.71 15.30
N ASP A 344 -11.31 -14.21 14.99
CA ASP A 344 -11.08 -12.97 14.22
C ASP A 344 -11.17 -13.29 12.72
N LEU A 345 -12.39 -13.17 12.18
CA LEU A 345 -12.75 -13.54 10.82
C LEU A 345 -12.53 -12.40 9.82
N ASP A 346 -12.44 -11.15 10.29
CA ASP A 346 -12.15 -9.99 9.44
C ASP A 346 -10.67 -9.55 9.47
N GLY A 347 -9.87 -10.15 10.37
CA GLY A 347 -8.42 -9.96 10.48
C GLY A 347 -8.03 -8.67 11.18
N ASN A 348 -8.92 -8.06 11.98
CA ASN A 348 -8.69 -6.80 12.67
C ASN A 348 -7.96 -6.95 14.03
N ALA A 349 -7.51 -8.16 14.37
CA ALA A 349 -6.88 -8.54 15.64
C ALA A 349 -7.80 -8.48 16.86
N SER A 350 -9.12 -8.55 16.66
CA SER A 350 -10.14 -8.59 17.70
C SER A 350 -11.32 -9.42 17.23
N THR A 351 -11.94 -10.16 18.14
CA THR A 351 -13.26 -10.76 17.89
C THR A 351 -14.36 -9.80 18.32
N GLY A 352 -15.20 -9.39 17.38
CA GLY A 352 -16.25 -8.41 17.60
C GLY A 352 -17.44 -8.55 16.67
N SER A 353 -18.19 -7.45 16.53
CA SER A 353 -19.44 -7.43 15.77
C SER A 353 -19.24 -7.62 14.27
N THR A 354 -18.07 -7.26 13.76
CA THR A 354 -17.75 -7.42 12.33
C THR A 354 -17.49 -8.88 12.02
N ASP A 355 -16.74 -9.59 12.88
CA ASP A 355 -16.55 -11.04 12.79
C ASP A 355 -17.87 -11.79 12.90
N LEU A 356 -18.73 -11.35 13.83
CA LEU A 356 -20.08 -11.89 13.95
C LEU A 356 -20.88 -11.73 12.65
N ALA A 357 -20.74 -10.59 11.95
CA ALA A 357 -21.41 -10.38 10.67
C ALA A 357 -20.86 -11.31 9.58
N VAL A 358 -19.55 -11.54 9.55
CA VAL A 358 -18.91 -12.51 8.65
C VAL A 358 -19.45 -13.91 8.91
N LEU A 359 -19.44 -14.38 10.17
CA LEU A 359 -19.95 -15.69 10.55
C LEU A 359 -21.43 -15.88 10.18
N LEU A 360 -22.28 -14.90 10.48
CA LEU A 360 -23.71 -14.97 10.17
C LEU A 360 -23.99 -14.95 8.66
N SER A 361 -23.10 -14.36 7.85
CA SER A 361 -23.24 -14.37 6.39
C SER A 361 -23.04 -15.76 5.78
N ALA A 362 -22.30 -16.64 6.47
CA ALA A 362 -21.98 -18.00 6.04
C ALA A 362 -22.90 -19.08 6.69
N TRP A 363 -23.93 -18.68 7.43
CA TRP A 363 -24.77 -19.59 8.22
C TRP A 363 -25.37 -20.75 7.41
N GLY A 364 -25.20 -21.98 7.90
CA GLY A 364 -25.69 -23.20 7.29
C GLY A 364 -24.89 -23.67 6.06
N THR A 365 -23.75 -23.03 5.77
CA THR A 365 -22.79 -23.49 4.75
C THR A 365 -21.66 -24.29 5.39
N ALA A 366 -20.75 -24.87 4.59
CA ALA A 366 -19.60 -25.59 5.13
C ALA A 366 -18.44 -24.68 5.61
N GLY A 367 -18.59 -23.35 5.56
CA GLY A 367 -17.53 -22.38 5.88
C GLY A 367 -16.47 -22.35 4.79
N ALA A 368 -16.44 -21.29 3.98
CA ALA A 368 -15.51 -21.19 2.86
C ALA A 368 -14.23 -20.41 3.21
N ALA A 369 -14.23 -19.65 4.29
CA ALA A 369 -13.19 -18.72 4.69
C ALA A 369 -12.87 -18.76 6.19
N GLY A 370 -13.09 -19.90 6.85
CA GLY A 370 -12.77 -20.09 8.27
C GLY A 370 -13.93 -19.85 9.24
N GLU A 371 -15.17 -19.70 8.74
CA GLU A 371 -16.36 -19.49 9.58
C GLU A 371 -16.84 -20.77 10.30
N ASP A 372 -16.41 -21.96 9.84
CA ASP A 372 -16.56 -23.24 10.55
C ASP A 372 -15.41 -23.35 11.57
N LEU A 373 -15.65 -22.76 12.73
CA LEU A 373 -14.69 -22.58 13.81
C LEU A 373 -14.48 -23.86 14.62
N ASP A 374 -15.48 -24.75 14.67
CA ASP A 374 -15.37 -26.03 15.38
C ASP A 374 -15.04 -27.22 14.48
N GLY A 375 -15.06 -27.01 13.15
CA GLY A 375 -14.66 -27.97 12.13
C GLY A 375 -15.66 -29.10 11.91
N ASP A 376 -16.94 -28.89 12.28
CA ASP A 376 -17.99 -29.91 12.13
C ASP A 376 -18.58 -29.98 10.70
N GLY A 377 -18.11 -29.11 9.80
CA GLY A 377 -18.50 -29.04 8.40
C GLY A 377 -19.78 -28.23 8.18
N VAL A 378 -20.25 -27.49 9.18
CA VAL A 378 -21.38 -26.57 9.06
C VAL A 378 -21.20 -25.33 9.94
N VAL A 379 -21.34 -24.13 9.35
CA VAL A 379 -21.39 -22.89 10.11
C VAL A 379 -22.73 -22.80 10.83
N GLY A 380 -22.71 -22.80 12.15
CA GLY A 380 -23.92 -22.81 12.96
C GLY A 380 -23.72 -22.31 14.38
N ALA A 381 -24.58 -22.80 15.26
CA ALA A 381 -24.67 -22.30 16.64
C ALA A 381 -23.41 -22.57 17.47
N ARG A 382 -22.62 -23.58 17.10
CA ARG A 382 -21.37 -23.89 17.80
C ARG A 382 -20.24 -22.95 17.41
N ASP A 383 -20.15 -22.58 16.14
CA ASP A 383 -19.22 -21.56 15.67
C ASP A 383 -19.57 -20.20 16.27
N LEU A 384 -20.85 -19.86 16.30
CA LEU A 384 -21.32 -18.65 16.99
C LEU A 384 -20.91 -18.64 18.47
N ALA A 385 -21.03 -19.79 19.16
CA ALA A 385 -20.61 -19.89 20.55
C ALA A 385 -19.09 -19.75 20.69
N ALA A 386 -18.30 -20.33 19.77
CA ALA A 386 -16.86 -20.18 19.72
C ALA A 386 -16.47 -18.70 19.55
N LEU A 387 -17.07 -18.00 18.58
CA LEU A 387 -16.88 -16.58 18.33
C LEU A 387 -17.23 -15.72 19.55
N LEU A 388 -18.42 -15.91 20.13
CA LEU A 388 -18.85 -15.14 21.30
C LEU A 388 -17.99 -15.42 22.55
N SER A 389 -17.40 -16.61 22.66
CA SER A 389 -16.53 -16.97 23.80
C SER A 389 -15.18 -16.26 23.80
N ALA A 390 -14.75 -15.77 22.63
CA ALA A 390 -13.48 -15.09 22.42
C ALA A 390 -13.64 -13.57 22.25
N TRP A 391 -14.81 -13.01 22.57
CA TRP A 391 -15.13 -11.60 22.33
C TRP A 391 -14.13 -10.63 22.98
N GLY A 392 -13.56 -9.74 22.17
CA GLY A 392 -12.53 -8.78 22.57
C GLY A 392 -11.23 -8.95 21.77
N PRO A 393 -10.17 -8.22 22.16
CA PRO A 393 -8.88 -8.28 21.47
C PRO A 393 -8.31 -9.69 21.51
N CYS A 394 -7.79 -10.17 20.38
CA CYS A 394 -7.01 -11.40 20.39
C CYS A 394 -5.76 -11.20 21.27
N ARG A 395 -5.44 -12.17 22.14
CA ARG A 395 -4.37 -12.07 23.14
C ARG A 395 -3.31 -13.13 22.97
#